data_AF-D7C9K7-F1
#
_entry.id   AF-D7C9K7-F1
#
_cell.length_a   1.000
_cell.length_b   1.000
_cell.length_c   1.000
_cell.angle_alpha   90.00
_cell.angle_beta   90.00
_cell.angle_gamma   90.00
#
_symmetry.space_group_name_H-M   'P 1'
#
loop_
_entity.id
_entity.type
_entity.pdbx_description
1 polymer ?
#
loop_
_entity_poly.entity_id
_entity_poly.type
_entity_poly.pdbx_seq_one_letter_code
_entity_poly.pdbx_strand_id
1 'polypeptide(L)'
;MSERKPYKTDLSDEQWSLVEPVIAAWKAAHPSVSGHRGRYEMREIANALLYATLKTGVTLATVEGDSALAASWAGKAAAIKAAANSRLWDAAEGMYKDNPTSGLHPQDGNSLAVWYGLTDSTAKSRSIITRLGTRWGAYGPTTPEWGGNVSPFAGGMELNARFTANDDYTALAQIRRTWGHMLSSDIGTKSTFWEGVKADGGLAYGGSFMSLAHGWSTAPTSTLTFDVLGTAPESATGAYRFVPHPGDLTSAEGRITMPQGAINASWSRAPAAGTYAAHLTSPSGTTGRIGVPKFGGGNISVSVNGTVVWSNGTFTPAPGITGASQDDTYVYLTGVAPGSYAVNATGLGNPPVPAEPGTGALRAGFTRCAGEGGTCSFSGTRSVAYGAGTYTYKTATDGTACTNASFGRDPASNLLKSCYVADAGGPPGYTVCAAEGGTCSVPGYNRDVVYGGNGNFAHQVTNGSVACTNAHFGDPIDGVTKSCYLPPDGGPPGGWTKCASQNGTCPAAAGQPVMYGAFGAFTTSTATGDTPCTDATFGDPIPGESKACYTATGGPPGYATACSAEGSTCAFSGQRTVAYGARGRFVYKSFTGGTGCTTAAIGTDPLPGVSKTCYLTP
;
A
#
# COMPACT_ATOMS: atom_id res chain seq x y z
N MET A 1 4.38 26.36 -35.84
CA MET A 1 5.16 25.33 -35.13
C MET A 1 6.14 26.09 -34.24
N SER A 2 5.91 26.15 -32.93
CA SER A 2 6.84 26.85 -32.04
C SER A 2 8.05 25.95 -31.78
N GLU A 3 9.25 26.47 -32.03
CA GLU A 3 10.51 25.77 -31.74
C GLU A 3 10.58 25.36 -30.27
N ARG A 4 10.60 24.04 -30.06
CA ARG A 4 10.91 23.41 -28.78
C ARG A 4 12.39 23.67 -28.46
N LYS A 5 12.70 24.10 -27.23
CA LYS A 5 14.10 24.20 -26.76
C LYS A 5 14.65 22.79 -26.46
N PRO A 6 15.78 22.37 -27.06
CA PRO A 6 16.38 21.06 -26.82
C PRO A 6 16.95 20.93 -25.39
N TYR A 7 16.79 19.76 -24.77
CA TYR A 7 17.29 19.44 -23.42
C TYR A 7 18.43 18.40 -23.46
N LYS A 8 19.41 18.46 -22.55
CA LYS A 8 20.55 17.48 -22.58
C LYS A 8 20.18 15.99 -22.34
N THR A 9 18.92 15.67 -22.04
CA THR A 9 18.40 14.29 -21.92
C THR A 9 17.65 13.83 -23.17
N ASP A 10 17.39 14.75 -24.09
CA ASP A 10 16.89 14.41 -25.41
C ASP A 10 17.94 13.54 -26.12
N LEU A 11 17.47 12.52 -26.85
CA LEU A 11 18.28 11.98 -27.93
C LEU A 11 18.70 13.17 -28.79
N SER A 12 20.01 13.31 -29.02
CA SER A 12 20.50 14.33 -29.97
C SER A 12 19.75 14.18 -31.29
N ASP A 13 19.61 15.26 -32.06
CA ASP A 13 18.91 15.20 -33.35
C ASP A 13 19.55 14.15 -34.28
N GLU A 14 20.86 13.95 -34.16
CA GLU A 14 21.61 12.89 -34.82
C GLU A 14 21.17 11.49 -34.36
N GLN A 15 21.07 11.23 -33.05
CA GLN A 15 20.59 9.95 -32.53
C GLN A 15 19.09 9.71 -32.82
N TRP A 16 18.28 10.76 -32.79
CA TRP A 16 16.87 10.68 -33.14
C TRP A 16 16.68 10.41 -34.63
N SER A 17 17.46 11.05 -35.50
CA SER A 17 17.43 10.81 -36.95
C SER A 17 17.72 9.36 -37.35
N LEU A 18 18.44 8.61 -36.52
CA LEU A 18 18.74 7.19 -36.74
C LEU A 18 17.57 6.27 -36.37
N VAL A 19 16.77 6.66 -35.37
CA VAL A 19 15.75 5.79 -34.77
C VAL A 19 14.32 6.19 -35.20
N GLU A 20 14.08 7.47 -35.42
CA GLU A 20 12.80 8.03 -35.84
C GLU A 20 12.24 7.36 -37.11
N PRO A 21 13.01 7.16 -38.21
CA PRO A 21 12.47 6.54 -39.41
C PRO A 21 12.00 5.12 -39.15
N VAL A 22 12.70 4.38 -38.29
CA VAL A 22 12.37 3.00 -37.93
C VAL A 22 11.09 2.95 -37.12
N ILE A 23 10.95 3.78 -36.09
CA ILE A 23 9.74 3.78 -35.26
C ILE A 23 8.54 4.36 -36.03
N ALA A 24 8.75 5.38 -36.86
CA ALA A 24 7.70 5.94 -37.72
C ALA A 24 7.21 4.90 -38.75
N ALA A 25 8.12 4.19 -39.41
CA ALA A 25 7.78 3.11 -40.32
C ALA A 25 7.07 1.95 -39.59
N TRP A 26 7.54 1.57 -38.40
CA TRP A 26 6.90 0.56 -37.58
C TRP A 26 5.46 0.94 -37.22
N LYS A 27 5.20 2.19 -36.78
CA LYS A 27 3.83 2.67 -36.50
C LYS A 27 2.95 2.75 -37.75
N ALA A 28 3.52 3.10 -38.89
CA ALA A 28 2.79 3.12 -40.15
C ALA A 28 2.38 1.70 -40.59
N ALA A 29 3.25 0.72 -40.36
CA ALA A 29 2.99 -0.69 -40.65
C ALA A 29 2.10 -1.39 -39.61
N HIS A 30 2.06 -0.89 -38.37
CA HIS A 30 1.27 -1.45 -37.26
C HIS A 30 0.24 -0.43 -36.74
N PRO A 31 -0.71 0.01 -37.58
CA PRO A 31 -1.76 0.90 -37.15
C PRO A 31 -2.63 0.22 -36.08
N SER A 32 -2.90 0.93 -34.99
CA SER A 32 -3.80 0.44 -33.96
C SER A 32 -5.17 0.11 -34.56
N VAL A 33 -5.69 -1.08 -34.25
CA VAL A 33 -7.02 -1.55 -34.70
C VAL A 33 -8.16 -0.64 -34.21
N SER A 34 -7.96 0.14 -33.15
CA SER A 34 -8.92 1.12 -32.64
C SER A 34 -8.83 2.48 -33.35
N GLY A 35 -7.95 2.62 -34.35
CA GLY A 35 -7.70 3.88 -35.06
C GLY A 35 -6.94 4.94 -34.24
N HIS A 36 -6.52 4.61 -33.01
CA HIS A 36 -5.81 5.54 -32.14
C HIS A 36 -4.40 5.82 -32.66
N ARG A 37 -4.16 7.06 -33.11
CA ARG A 37 -2.82 7.59 -33.40
C ARG A 37 -2.38 8.42 -32.19
N GLY A 38 -1.57 7.83 -31.30
CA GLY A 38 -1.05 8.54 -30.13
C GLY A 38 -0.43 9.87 -30.53
N ARG A 39 -0.95 10.98 -30.00
CA ARG A 39 -0.55 12.38 -30.32
C ARG A 39 0.55 12.89 -29.40
N TYR A 40 1.48 12.03 -29.02
CA TYR A 40 2.57 12.33 -28.11
C TYR A 40 3.90 11.99 -28.79
N GLU A 41 4.90 12.86 -28.62
CA GLU A 41 6.27 12.55 -29.01
C GLU A 41 6.79 11.43 -28.09
N MET A 42 7.34 10.36 -28.67
CA MET A 42 7.65 9.08 -27.98
C MET A 42 8.84 9.15 -26.98
N ARG A 43 9.19 10.34 -26.49
CA ARG A 43 10.41 10.54 -25.69
C ARG A 43 10.24 10.28 -24.19
N GLU A 44 9.03 10.13 -23.66
CA GLU A 44 8.80 10.51 -22.25
C GLU A 44 8.55 9.37 -21.23
N ILE A 45 8.59 8.09 -21.61
CA ILE A 45 8.78 6.95 -20.68
C ILE A 45 10.17 6.30 -20.83
N ALA A 46 11.00 6.85 -21.71
CA ALA A 46 12.20 6.19 -22.21
C ALA A 46 13.37 6.12 -21.21
N ASN A 47 13.46 6.99 -20.21
CA ASN A 47 14.68 7.07 -19.38
C ASN A 47 14.87 5.87 -18.44
N ALA A 48 13.81 5.44 -17.74
CA ALA A 48 13.88 4.26 -16.86
C ALA A 48 14.10 2.97 -17.69
N LEU A 49 13.44 2.87 -18.85
CA LEU A 49 13.61 1.77 -19.78
C LEU A 49 15.02 1.74 -20.39
N LEU A 50 15.53 2.88 -20.89
CA LEU A 50 16.87 2.99 -21.45
C LEU A 50 17.95 2.67 -20.41
N TYR A 51 17.76 3.14 -19.17
CA TYR A 51 18.64 2.77 -18.05
C TYR A 51 18.65 1.25 -17.83
N ALA A 52 17.48 0.61 -17.81
CA ALA A 52 17.37 -0.84 -17.69
C ALA A 52 18.03 -1.56 -18.88
N THR A 53 17.77 -1.12 -20.12
CA THR A 53 18.37 -1.66 -21.33
C THR A 53 19.89 -1.58 -21.29
N LEU A 54 20.46 -0.44 -20.86
CA LEU A 54 21.91 -0.30 -20.75
C LEU A 54 22.49 -1.23 -19.68
N LYS A 55 21.84 -1.37 -18.51
CA LYS A 55 22.27 -2.35 -17.49
C LYS A 55 22.22 -3.78 -18.03
N THR A 56 21.16 -4.16 -18.73
CA THR A 56 21.07 -5.48 -19.38
C THR A 56 22.17 -5.64 -20.42
N GLY A 57 22.44 -4.60 -21.21
CA GLY A 57 23.57 -4.56 -22.12
C GLY A 57 24.90 -4.82 -21.42
N VAL A 58 25.17 -4.17 -20.28
CA VAL A 58 26.39 -4.41 -19.48
C VAL A 58 26.53 -5.89 -19.15
N THR A 59 25.45 -6.53 -18.70
CA THR A 59 25.43 -7.97 -18.42
C THR A 59 25.79 -8.78 -19.67
N LEU A 60 25.14 -8.50 -20.81
CA LEU A 60 25.39 -9.23 -22.06
C LEU A 60 26.82 -9.03 -22.57
N ALA A 61 27.33 -7.80 -22.59
CA ALA A 61 28.71 -7.51 -23.00
C ALA A 61 29.74 -8.19 -22.08
N THR A 62 29.46 -8.29 -20.78
CA THR A 62 30.30 -9.02 -19.84
C THR A 62 30.33 -10.51 -20.15
N VAL A 63 29.18 -11.11 -20.50
CA VAL A 63 29.09 -12.53 -20.90
C VAL A 63 29.87 -12.81 -22.20
N GLU A 64 29.83 -11.87 -23.15
CA GLU A 64 30.59 -11.94 -24.41
C GLU A 64 32.09 -11.64 -24.24
N GLY A 65 32.54 -11.25 -23.04
CA GLY A 65 33.93 -10.88 -22.77
C GLY A 65 34.34 -9.49 -23.25
N ASP A 66 33.38 -8.67 -23.72
CA ASP A 66 33.63 -7.28 -24.14
C ASP A 66 33.57 -6.31 -22.95
N SER A 67 34.64 -6.32 -22.16
CA SER A 67 34.79 -5.44 -20.99
C SER A 67 34.76 -3.95 -21.34
N ALA A 68 35.17 -3.56 -22.54
CA ALA A 68 35.18 -2.16 -22.98
C ALA A 68 33.76 -1.66 -23.26
N LEU A 69 32.95 -2.46 -23.98
CA LEU A 69 31.54 -2.14 -24.23
C LEU A 69 30.73 -2.17 -22.93
N ALA A 70 30.99 -3.14 -22.05
CA ALA A 70 30.39 -3.20 -20.73
C ALA A 70 30.69 -1.92 -19.92
N ALA A 71 31.93 -1.47 -19.86
CA ALA A 71 32.30 -0.23 -19.18
C ALA A 71 31.64 1.01 -19.80
N SER A 72 31.57 1.08 -21.13
CA SER A 72 30.91 2.17 -21.87
C SER A 72 29.41 2.27 -21.54
N TRP A 73 28.69 1.15 -21.60
CA TRP A 73 27.27 1.11 -21.27
C TRP A 73 26.99 1.36 -19.79
N ALA A 74 27.87 0.90 -18.89
CA ALA A 74 27.79 1.21 -17.47
C ALA A 74 27.91 2.73 -17.22
N GLY A 75 28.87 3.39 -17.89
CA GLY A 75 29.01 4.85 -17.85
C GLY A 75 27.76 5.60 -18.32
N LYS A 76 27.15 5.13 -19.42
CA LYS A 76 25.90 5.71 -19.94
C LYS A 76 24.72 5.51 -18.98
N ALA A 77 24.59 4.32 -18.39
CA ALA A 77 23.55 4.03 -17.40
C ALA A 77 23.68 4.94 -16.18
N ALA A 78 24.90 5.12 -15.66
CA ALA A 78 25.18 6.03 -14.56
C ALA A 78 24.82 7.48 -14.90
N ALA A 79 25.14 7.94 -16.12
CA ALA A 79 24.81 9.29 -16.58
C ALA A 79 23.28 9.52 -16.65
N ILE A 80 22.51 8.55 -17.15
CA ILE A 80 21.04 8.63 -17.18
C ILE A 80 20.46 8.68 -15.77
N LYS A 81 20.95 7.81 -14.87
CA LYS A 81 20.53 7.81 -13.47
C LYS A 81 20.76 9.17 -12.81
N ALA A 82 21.96 9.75 -12.99
CA ALA A 82 22.27 11.08 -12.46
C ALA A 82 21.39 12.18 -13.07
N ALA A 83 21.14 12.15 -14.38
CA ALA A 83 20.31 13.13 -15.08
C ALA A 83 18.84 13.05 -14.66
N ALA A 84 18.27 11.85 -14.54
CA ALA A 84 16.90 11.66 -14.08
C ALA A 84 16.70 12.19 -12.64
N ASN A 85 17.61 11.83 -11.73
CA ASN A 85 17.56 12.28 -10.34
C ASN A 85 17.76 13.79 -10.17
N SER A 86 18.53 14.45 -11.04
CA SER A 86 18.76 15.90 -10.95
C SER A 86 17.70 16.75 -11.65
N ARG A 87 17.04 16.22 -12.69
CA ARG A 87 16.16 17.02 -13.56
C ARG A 87 14.68 16.71 -13.44
N LEU A 88 14.36 15.44 -13.18
CA LEU A 88 12.98 14.95 -13.17
C LEU A 88 12.45 14.79 -11.75
N TRP A 89 13.33 14.61 -10.77
CA TRP A 89 12.92 14.50 -9.36
C TRP A 89 12.26 15.79 -8.89
N ASP A 90 11.03 15.65 -8.40
CA ASP A 90 10.28 16.71 -7.74
C ASP A 90 10.25 16.40 -6.24
N ALA A 91 11.02 17.16 -5.46
CA ALA A 91 11.15 16.93 -4.03
C ALA A 91 9.86 17.25 -3.24
N ALA A 92 9.02 18.17 -3.74
CA ALA A 92 7.75 18.51 -3.07
C ALA A 92 6.75 17.35 -3.21
N GLU A 93 6.68 16.78 -4.42
CA GLU A 93 5.79 15.66 -4.70
C GLU A 93 6.39 14.31 -4.30
N GLY A 94 7.71 14.20 -4.12
CA GLY A 94 8.37 12.93 -3.81
C GLY A 94 8.30 11.92 -4.96
N MET A 95 8.27 12.41 -6.20
CA MET A 95 8.12 11.61 -7.42
C MET A 95 8.89 12.24 -8.58
N TYR A 96 9.08 11.48 -9.65
CA TYR A 96 9.56 12.00 -10.93
C TYR A 96 8.42 12.60 -11.74
N LYS A 97 8.69 13.76 -12.33
CA LYS A 97 7.90 14.32 -13.43
C LYS A 97 8.11 13.50 -14.70
N ASP A 98 7.09 13.47 -15.54
CA ASP A 98 7.12 12.83 -16.86
C ASP A 98 8.23 13.41 -17.75
N ASN A 99 8.33 14.74 -17.77
CA ASN A 99 9.41 15.48 -18.42
C ASN A 99 9.70 16.79 -17.64
N PRO A 100 10.81 17.52 -17.93
CA PRO A 100 11.20 18.68 -17.13
C PRO A 100 10.13 19.78 -17.01
N THR A 101 9.26 19.89 -18.01
CA THR A 101 8.18 20.88 -18.12
C THR A 101 6.80 20.36 -17.73
N SER A 102 6.65 19.05 -17.52
CA SER A 102 5.37 18.43 -17.21
C SER A 102 5.00 18.62 -15.75
N GLY A 103 3.71 18.86 -15.48
CA GLY A 103 3.12 18.76 -14.15
C GLY A 103 2.62 17.36 -13.80
N LEU A 104 2.76 16.40 -14.71
CA LEU A 104 2.35 15.01 -14.51
C LEU A 104 3.47 14.21 -13.84
N HIS A 105 3.14 13.46 -12.80
CA HIS A 105 3.99 12.41 -12.24
C HIS A 105 3.34 11.07 -12.56
N PRO A 106 3.75 10.41 -13.66
CA PRO A 106 3.03 9.27 -14.19
C PRO A 106 3.20 8.04 -13.29
N GLN A 107 2.19 7.16 -13.26
CA GLN A 107 2.23 5.92 -12.50
C GLN A 107 3.31 4.98 -13.05
N ASP A 108 3.31 4.76 -14.36
CA ASP A 108 4.24 3.83 -15.01
C ASP A 108 5.71 4.26 -14.86
N GLY A 109 6.05 5.51 -15.18
CA GLY A 109 7.42 6.02 -15.14
C GLY A 109 8.02 5.99 -13.73
N ASN A 110 7.22 6.34 -12.72
CA ASN A 110 7.65 6.26 -11.32
C ASN A 110 7.80 4.81 -10.85
N SER A 111 6.89 3.93 -11.26
CA SER A 111 6.97 2.50 -10.95
C SER A 111 8.22 1.86 -11.57
N LEU A 112 8.49 2.13 -12.85
CA LEU A 112 9.68 1.63 -13.56
C LEU A 112 10.97 2.20 -12.96
N ALA A 113 10.98 3.45 -12.50
CA ALA A 113 12.14 4.05 -11.85
C ALA A 113 12.52 3.32 -10.55
N VAL A 114 11.52 2.87 -9.78
CA VAL A 114 11.75 2.03 -8.59
C VAL A 114 12.16 0.61 -9.01
N TRP A 115 11.36 -0.05 -9.84
CA TRP A 115 11.58 -1.45 -10.25
C TRP A 115 12.98 -1.68 -10.84
N TYR A 116 13.44 -0.78 -11.72
CA TYR A 116 14.76 -0.92 -12.33
C TYR A 116 15.91 -0.30 -11.53
N GLY A 117 15.62 0.37 -10.41
CA GLY A 117 16.64 1.00 -9.55
C GLY A 117 17.26 2.25 -10.16
N LEU A 118 16.46 3.04 -10.87
CA LEU A 118 16.83 4.38 -11.35
C LEU A 118 16.91 5.37 -10.18
N THR A 119 16.15 5.15 -9.10
CA THR A 119 16.27 5.93 -7.85
C THR A 119 17.69 5.85 -7.27
N ASP A 120 18.19 6.98 -6.76
CA ASP A 120 19.52 7.04 -6.13
C ASP A 120 19.52 6.67 -4.64
N SER A 121 18.35 6.37 -4.06
CA SER A 121 18.21 5.96 -2.66
C SER A 121 16.95 5.13 -2.42
N THR A 122 17.00 4.29 -1.38
CA THR A 122 15.84 3.55 -0.87
C THR A 122 14.76 4.48 -0.34
N ALA A 123 15.14 5.63 0.23
CA ALA A 123 14.22 6.68 0.66
C ALA A 123 13.37 7.23 -0.50
N LYS A 124 13.98 7.50 -1.67
CA LYS A 124 13.20 7.90 -2.87
C LYS A 124 12.28 6.80 -3.35
N SER A 125 12.75 5.54 -3.37
CA SER A 125 11.89 4.40 -3.74
C SER A 125 10.67 4.31 -2.84
N ARG A 126 10.85 4.38 -1.52
CA ARG A 126 9.73 4.37 -0.55
C ARG A 126 8.83 5.58 -0.72
N SER A 127 9.39 6.77 -0.92
CA SER A 127 8.61 8.00 -1.17
C SER A 127 7.69 7.86 -2.37
N ILE A 128 8.20 7.34 -3.50
CA ILE A 128 7.40 7.04 -4.69
C ILE A 128 6.27 6.06 -4.35
N ILE A 129 6.58 4.94 -3.70
CA ILE A 129 5.58 3.91 -3.36
C ILE A 129 4.48 4.46 -2.44
N THR A 130 4.85 5.24 -1.42
CA THR A 130 3.91 5.93 -0.53
C THR A 130 3.01 6.88 -1.34
N ARG A 131 3.59 7.67 -2.24
CA ARG A 131 2.84 8.64 -3.06
C ARG A 131 1.90 7.97 -4.06
N LEU A 132 2.34 6.89 -4.72
CA LEU A 132 1.47 6.07 -5.58
C LEU A 132 0.29 5.49 -4.78
N GLY A 133 0.53 5.04 -3.54
CA GLY A 133 -0.52 4.56 -2.64
C GLY A 133 -1.63 5.60 -2.36
N THR A 134 -1.31 6.90 -2.38
CA THR A 134 -2.32 7.96 -2.17
C THR A 134 -3.34 8.11 -3.30
N ARG A 135 -3.07 7.47 -4.46
CA ARG A 135 -3.89 7.52 -5.67
C ARG A 135 -4.76 6.28 -5.86
N TRP A 136 -4.82 5.42 -4.84
CA TRP A 136 -5.61 4.20 -4.90
C TRP A 136 -7.10 4.49 -4.78
N GLY A 137 -7.88 3.90 -5.68
CA GLY A 137 -9.33 3.82 -5.61
C GLY A 137 -9.80 2.44 -5.13
N ALA A 138 -11.11 2.20 -5.26
CA ALA A 138 -11.75 0.95 -4.85
C ALA A 138 -11.24 -0.27 -5.64
N TYR A 139 -10.82 -0.08 -6.89
CA TYR A 139 -10.45 -1.15 -7.82
C TYR A 139 -8.94 -1.24 -8.10
N GLY A 140 -8.13 -0.40 -7.45
CA GLY A 140 -6.68 -0.39 -7.63
C GLY A 140 -6.09 1.02 -7.75
N PRO A 141 -4.79 1.12 -8.07
CA PRO A 141 -4.14 2.38 -8.33
C PRO A 141 -4.71 3.06 -9.58
N THR A 142 -5.01 4.34 -9.47
CA THR A 142 -5.42 5.14 -10.63
C THR A 142 -4.21 5.61 -11.43
N THR A 143 -4.37 5.61 -12.75
CA THR A 143 -3.35 5.96 -13.74
C THR A 143 -3.62 7.38 -14.26
N PRO A 144 -2.97 8.43 -13.74
CA PRO A 144 -3.26 9.81 -14.12
C PRO A 144 -2.96 10.10 -15.60
N GLU A 145 -1.93 9.46 -16.17
CA GLU A 145 -1.59 9.50 -17.59
C GLU A 145 -2.66 8.84 -18.49
N TRP A 146 -3.61 8.13 -17.88
CA TRP A 146 -4.73 7.49 -18.57
C TRP A 146 -6.09 7.87 -17.96
N GLY A 147 -6.24 9.16 -17.63
CA GLY A 147 -7.53 9.73 -17.22
C GLY A 147 -8.07 9.23 -15.88
N GLY A 148 -7.21 8.64 -15.04
CA GLY A 148 -7.58 8.15 -13.71
C GLY A 148 -8.23 6.77 -13.70
N ASN A 149 -8.27 6.07 -14.83
CA ASN A 149 -8.64 4.64 -14.88
C ASN A 149 -7.62 3.78 -14.13
N VAL A 150 -7.97 2.52 -13.87
CA VAL A 150 -7.05 1.52 -13.31
C VAL A 150 -6.45 0.72 -14.46
N SER A 151 -5.19 0.99 -14.81
CA SER A 151 -4.45 0.23 -15.82
C SER A 151 -3.77 -0.99 -15.18
N PRO A 152 -4.14 -2.24 -15.51
CA PRO A 152 -3.39 -3.41 -15.05
C PRO A 152 -1.98 -3.48 -15.64
N PHE A 153 -1.71 -2.76 -16.74
CA PHE A 153 -0.38 -2.64 -17.32
C PHE A 153 0.53 -1.76 -16.44
N ALA A 154 0.16 -0.49 -16.21
CA ALA A 154 0.92 0.40 -15.33
C ALA A 154 0.87 -0.08 -13.86
N GLY A 155 -0.29 -0.59 -13.43
CA GLY A 155 -0.46 -1.24 -12.13
C GLY A 155 0.40 -2.49 -11.97
N GLY A 156 0.63 -3.26 -13.03
CA GLY A 156 1.60 -4.37 -13.01
C GLY A 156 3.03 -3.89 -12.77
N MET A 157 3.41 -2.73 -13.32
CA MET A 157 4.70 -2.11 -13.03
C MET A 157 4.77 -1.63 -11.57
N GLU A 158 3.70 -0.99 -11.07
CA GLU A 158 3.60 -0.57 -9.66
C GLU A 158 3.71 -1.78 -8.72
N LEU A 159 3.11 -2.91 -9.07
CA LEU A 159 3.19 -4.14 -8.30
C LEU A 159 4.64 -4.62 -8.16
N ASN A 160 5.40 -4.65 -9.26
CA ASN A 160 6.84 -5.00 -9.21
C ASN A 160 7.64 -3.97 -8.42
N ALA A 161 7.31 -2.69 -8.55
CA ALA A 161 7.95 -1.60 -7.80
C ALA A 161 7.75 -1.74 -6.29
N ARG A 162 6.55 -2.14 -5.84
CA ARG A 162 6.22 -2.37 -4.43
C ARG A 162 7.06 -3.49 -3.83
N PHE A 163 7.13 -4.66 -4.49
CA PHE A 163 8.02 -5.75 -4.06
C PHE A 163 9.49 -5.32 -4.05
N THR A 164 9.94 -4.58 -5.08
CA THR A 164 11.31 -4.04 -5.14
C THR A 164 11.63 -3.10 -3.98
N ALA A 165 10.63 -2.40 -3.45
CA ALA A 165 10.76 -1.49 -2.32
C ALA A 165 10.51 -2.16 -0.95
N ASN A 166 10.34 -3.49 -0.91
CA ASN A 166 9.95 -4.28 0.27
C ASN A 166 8.58 -3.87 0.88
N ASP A 167 7.66 -3.37 0.05
CA ASP A 167 6.29 -3.05 0.42
C ASP A 167 5.33 -4.21 0.08
N ASP A 168 5.63 -5.37 0.67
CA ASP A 168 5.00 -6.65 0.34
C ASP A 168 3.50 -6.66 0.65
N TYR A 169 3.09 -6.02 1.75
CA TYR A 169 1.70 -5.99 2.19
C TYR A 169 0.82 -5.27 1.17
N THR A 170 1.21 -4.06 0.77
CA THR A 170 0.42 -3.32 -0.21
C THR A 170 0.56 -3.93 -1.61
N ALA A 171 1.67 -4.58 -1.96
CA ALA A 171 1.77 -5.35 -3.20
C ALA A 171 0.69 -6.44 -3.28
N LEU A 172 0.56 -7.27 -2.24
CA LEU A 172 -0.48 -8.31 -2.14
C LEU A 172 -1.89 -7.70 -2.11
N ALA A 173 -2.06 -6.56 -1.45
CA ALA A 173 -3.32 -5.84 -1.46
C ALA A 173 -3.72 -5.34 -2.85
N GLN A 174 -2.76 -4.86 -3.63
CA GLN A 174 -2.99 -4.45 -5.01
C GLN A 174 -3.44 -5.64 -5.86
N ILE A 175 -2.79 -6.81 -5.68
CA ILE A 175 -3.18 -8.07 -6.33
C ILE A 175 -4.65 -8.37 -6.04
N ARG A 176 -5.01 -8.41 -4.76
CA ARG A 176 -6.39 -8.70 -4.31
C ARG A 176 -7.40 -7.66 -4.82
N ARG A 177 -7.03 -6.38 -4.85
CA ARG A 177 -7.94 -5.30 -5.25
C ARG A 177 -8.20 -5.27 -6.75
N THR A 178 -7.14 -5.27 -7.55
CA THR A 178 -7.24 -5.10 -9.01
C THR A 178 -7.55 -6.41 -9.71
N TRP A 179 -6.77 -7.46 -9.43
CA TRP A 179 -6.93 -8.76 -10.08
C TRP A 179 -8.02 -9.59 -9.42
N GLY A 180 -8.21 -9.47 -8.11
CA GLY A 180 -9.37 -10.07 -7.45
C GLY A 180 -10.68 -9.55 -8.03
N HIS A 181 -10.81 -8.24 -8.29
CA HIS A 181 -11.98 -7.68 -8.98
C HIS A 181 -12.21 -8.33 -10.35
N MET A 182 -11.17 -8.47 -11.18
CA MET A 182 -11.29 -9.12 -12.50
C MET A 182 -11.72 -10.59 -12.43
N LEU A 183 -11.35 -11.30 -11.35
CA LEU A 183 -11.71 -12.70 -11.12
C LEU A 183 -13.08 -12.87 -10.45
N SER A 184 -13.54 -11.90 -9.66
CA SER A 184 -14.81 -12.00 -8.93
C SER A 184 -15.98 -11.31 -9.63
N SER A 185 -15.71 -10.32 -10.48
CA SER A 185 -16.75 -9.47 -11.07
C SER A 185 -17.58 -10.19 -12.13
N ASP A 186 -18.89 -9.96 -12.10
CA ASP A 186 -19.87 -10.57 -13.02
C ASP A 186 -19.78 -10.04 -14.45
N ILE A 187 -19.14 -8.89 -14.67
CA ILE A 187 -19.02 -8.26 -15.99
C ILE A 187 -17.87 -8.82 -16.83
N GLY A 188 -17.09 -9.77 -16.29
CA GLY A 188 -15.96 -10.38 -16.97
C GLY A 188 -16.01 -11.91 -16.99
N THR A 189 -14.88 -12.52 -17.33
CA THR A 189 -14.76 -13.96 -17.58
C THR A 189 -14.56 -14.81 -16.32
N LYS A 190 -14.21 -14.19 -15.18
CA LYS A 190 -13.84 -14.85 -13.92
C LYS A 190 -12.72 -15.90 -14.04
N SER A 191 -11.95 -15.84 -15.12
CA SER A 191 -10.94 -16.85 -15.48
C SER A 191 -9.73 -16.28 -16.22
N THR A 192 -9.84 -15.05 -16.73
CA THR A 192 -8.78 -14.33 -17.45
C THR A 192 -8.73 -12.87 -16.99
N PHE A 193 -7.61 -12.19 -17.26
CA PHE A 193 -7.39 -10.81 -16.84
C PHE A 193 -7.64 -9.82 -17.99
N TRP A 194 -8.30 -8.70 -17.68
CA TRP A 194 -8.83 -7.77 -18.68
C TRP A 194 -7.79 -6.74 -19.08
N GLU A 195 -7.97 -6.13 -20.25
CA GLU A 195 -7.06 -5.13 -20.79
C GLU A 195 -7.02 -3.84 -19.96
N GLY A 196 -8.14 -3.43 -19.36
CA GLY A 196 -8.21 -2.21 -18.57
C GLY A 196 -9.48 -2.10 -17.73
N VAL A 197 -9.37 -1.45 -16.59
CA VAL A 197 -10.46 -1.26 -15.63
C VAL A 197 -10.73 0.24 -15.44
N LYS A 198 -11.99 0.66 -15.45
CA LYS A 198 -12.36 2.05 -15.16
C LYS A 198 -12.20 2.36 -13.68
N ALA A 199 -12.13 3.65 -13.34
CA ALA A 199 -12.14 4.09 -11.94
C ALA A 199 -13.39 3.62 -11.15
N ASP A 200 -14.49 3.34 -11.85
CA ASP A 200 -15.75 2.80 -11.29
C ASP A 200 -15.84 1.25 -11.33
N GLY A 201 -14.78 0.57 -11.75
CA GLY A 201 -14.71 -0.90 -11.81
C GLY A 201 -15.27 -1.50 -13.09
N GLY A 202 -15.80 -0.68 -14.01
CA GLY A 202 -16.27 -1.12 -15.32
C GLY A 202 -15.14 -1.44 -16.31
N LEU A 203 -15.53 -1.90 -17.50
CA LEU A 203 -14.62 -2.14 -18.62
C LEU A 203 -14.15 -0.81 -19.23
N ALA A 204 -12.83 -0.59 -19.31
CA ALA A 204 -12.22 0.66 -19.77
C ALA A 204 -12.36 0.95 -21.27
N TYR A 205 -12.38 -0.09 -22.11
CA TYR A 205 -12.54 0.00 -23.55
C TYR A 205 -13.98 -0.36 -23.95
N GLY A 206 -14.47 0.24 -25.04
CA GLY A 206 -15.84 0.08 -25.51
C GLY A 206 -16.03 -1.08 -26.49
N GLY A 207 -17.16 -1.76 -26.39
CA GLY A 207 -17.61 -2.77 -27.36
C GLY A 207 -16.62 -3.90 -27.57
N SER A 208 -16.41 -4.30 -28.83
CA SER A 208 -15.50 -5.38 -29.20
C SER A 208 -14.01 -5.07 -29.00
N PHE A 209 -13.65 -3.83 -28.61
CA PHE A 209 -12.26 -3.46 -28.34
C PHE A 209 -11.81 -3.79 -26.92
N MET A 210 -12.72 -4.18 -26.02
CA MET A 210 -12.31 -4.67 -24.70
C MET A 210 -11.84 -6.12 -24.79
N SER A 211 -10.54 -6.36 -24.65
CA SER A 211 -10.05 -7.72 -24.39
C SER A 211 -10.25 -8.12 -22.93
N LEU A 212 -10.96 -9.22 -22.70
CA LEU A 212 -11.13 -9.83 -21.38
C LEU A 212 -10.02 -10.85 -21.04
N ALA A 213 -9.07 -11.05 -21.96
CA ALA A 213 -7.93 -11.95 -21.79
C ALA A 213 -6.67 -11.30 -22.38
N HIS A 214 -6.14 -10.31 -21.67
CA HIS A 214 -5.01 -9.51 -22.13
C HIS A 214 -3.72 -9.85 -21.37
N GLY A 215 -2.71 -10.30 -22.11
CA GLY A 215 -1.46 -10.82 -21.54
C GLY A 215 -0.68 -9.80 -20.70
N TRP A 216 -0.82 -8.50 -20.99
CA TRP A 216 -0.14 -7.46 -20.21
C TRP A 216 -0.64 -7.33 -18.76
N SER A 217 -1.76 -7.99 -18.42
CA SER A 217 -2.42 -7.94 -17.13
C SER A 217 -2.03 -9.13 -16.26
N THR A 218 -0.93 -9.80 -16.58
CA THR A 218 -0.49 -11.03 -15.93
C THR A 218 0.67 -10.83 -14.95
N ALA A 219 0.97 -9.58 -14.55
CA ALA A 219 2.03 -9.27 -13.59
C ALA A 219 2.00 -10.15 -12.31
N PRO A 220 0.84 -10.50 -11.71
CA PRO A 220 0.81 -11.41 -10.57
C PRO A 220 1.44 -12.77 -10.83
N THR A 221 1.40 -13.29 -12.06
CA THR A 221 2.03 -14.57 -12.39
C THR A 221 3.53 -14.56 -12.12
N SER A 222 4.23 -13.52 -12.57
CA SER A 222 5.67 -13.40 -12.32
C SER A 222 5.95 -13.01 -10.88
N THR A 223 5.22 -12.06 -10.29
CA THR A 223 5.52 -11.59 -8.93
C THR A 223 5.19 -12.61 -7.85
N LEU A 224 4.14 -13.43 -8.02
CA LEU A 224 3.85 -14.54 -7.09
C LEU A 224 4.97 -15.60 -7.12
N THR A 225 5.60 -15.81 -8.29
CA THR A 225 6.67 -16.80 -8.46
C THR A 225 8.03 -16.26 -8.03
N PHE A 226 8.38 -15.05 -8.47
CA PHE A 226 9.71 -14.49 -8.30
C PHE A 226 9.85 -13.75 -6.96
N ASP A 227 8.79 -13.11 -6.48
CA ASP A 227 8.86 -12.28 -5.26
C ASP A 227 8.22 -13.00 -4.08
N VAL A 228 6.95 -13.41 -4.18
CA VAL A 228 6.25 -14.08 -3.05
C VAL A 228 6.87 -15.43 -2.72
N LEU A 229 6.97 -16.34 -3.69
CA LEU A 229 7.75 -17.57 -3.49
C LEU A 229 9.24 -17.24 -3.30
N GLY A 230 9.72 -16.16 -3.93
CA GLY A 230 11.07 -15.65 -3.77
C GLY A 230 12.10 -16.24 -4.72
N THR A 231 11.67 -17.11 -5.65
CA THR A 231 12.59 -17.91 -6.47
C THR A 231 12.71 -17.34 -7.87
N ALA A 232 13.87 -16.83 -8.24
CA ALA A 232 14.10 -16.26 -9.57
C ALA A 232 15.53 -16.55 -10.08
N PRO A 233 15.73 -16.68 -11.40
CA PRO A 233 17.08 -16.71 -11.97
C PRO A 233 17.79 -15.37 -11.75
N GLU A 234 19.11 -15.41 -11.58
CA GLU A 234 19.95 -14.21 -11.51
C GLU A 234 20.85 -14.09 -12.76
N SER A 235 21.53 -12.95 -12.91
CA SER A 235 22.22 -12.56 -14.14
C SER A 235 23.44 -13.41 -14.52
N ALA A 236 23.87 -14.32 -13.65
CA ALA A 236 24.94 -15.27 -13.94
C ALA A 236 24.35 -16.63 -14.36
N THR A 237 24.94 -17.27 -15.36
CA THR A 237 24.50 -18.59 -15.84
C THR A 237 24.46 -19.61 -14.70
N GLY A 238 23.27 -20.14 -14.41
CA GLY A 238 23.04 -21.10 -13.32
C GLY A 238 22.86 -20.47 -11.93
N ALA A 239 22.97 -19.14 -11.80
CA ALA A 239 22.71 -18.46 -10.55
C ALA A 239 21.21 -18.23 -10.32
N TYR A 240 20.76 -18.34 -9.07
CA TYR A 240 19.38 -18.06 -8.67
C TYR A 240 19.32 -17.43 -7.28
N ARG A 241 18.19 -16.78 -6.99
CA ARG A 241 17.83 -16.35 -5.64
C ARG A 241 16.66 -17.16 -5.12
N PHE A 242 16.65 -17.38 -3.81
CA PHE A 242 15.49 -17.75 -3.01
C PHE A 242 15.34 -16.71 -1.89
N VAL A 243 14.63 -15.62 -2.18
CA VAL A 243 14.42 -14.47 -1.27
C VAL A 243 12.93 -14.16 -1.23
N PRO A 244 12.17 -14.80 -0.33
CA PRO A 244 10.72 -14.64 -0.28
C PRO A 244 10.28 -13.26 0.19
N HIS A 245 9.16 -12.78 -0.36
CA HIS A 245 8.42 -11.58 0.05
C HIS A 245 7.03 -11.99 0.58
N PRO A 246 6.94 -12.44 1.84
CA PRO A 246 5.75 -13.13 2.29
C PRO A 246 4.55 -12.20 2.56
N GLY A 247 4.77 -10.90 2.80
CA GLY A 247 3.72 -9.97 3.22
C GLY A 247 2.86 -10.52 4.36
N ASP A 248 1.56 -10.73 4.15
CA ASP A 248 0.63 -11.33 5.12
C ASP A 248 0.36 -12.83 4.89
N LEU A 249 1.04 -13.49 3.95
CA LEU A 249 0.85 -14.91 3.65
C LEU A 249 1.64 -15.84 4.59
N THR A 250 1.02 -16.91 5.07
CA THR A 250 1.69 -17.86 5.98
C THR A 250 2.50 -18.93 5.27
N SER A 251 2.29 -19.15 3.97
CA SER A 251 3.08 -20.09 3.18
C SER A 251 3.04 -19.78 1.69
N ALA A 252 4.04 -20.28 0.98
CA ALA A 252 4.00 -20.46 -0.47
C ALA A 252 4.87 -21.66 -0.87
N GLU A 253 4.49 -22.33 -1.95
CA GLU A 253 5.27 -23.40 -2.55
C GLU A 253 5.23 -23.29 -4.07
N GLY A 254 6.30 -23.73 -4.72
CA GLY A 254 6.38 -23.73 -6.17
C GLY A 254 7.73 -24.16 -6.71
N ARG A 255 7.94 -23.86 -7.99
CA ARG A 255 9.10 -24.31 -8.74
C ARG A 255 9.41 -23.36 -9.89
N ILE A 256 10.69 -23.14 -10.15
CA ILE A 256 11.17 -22.65 -11.45
C ILE A 256 11.99 -23.74 -12.15
N THR A 257 12.06 -23.69 -13.48
CA THR A 257 12.91 -24.60 -14.27
C THR A 257 13.95 -23.77 -15.01
N MET A 258 15.23 -24.03 -14.73
CA MET A 258 16.36 -23.44 -15.44
C MET A 258 16.98 -24.48 -16.39
N PRO A 259 17.90 -24.10 -17.30
CA PRO A 259 18.62 -25.06 -18.15
C PRO A 259 19.32 -26.19 -17.36
N GLN A 260 19.74 -25.92 -16.12
CA GLN A 260 20.37 -26.87 -15.21
C GLN A 260 19.36 -27.88 -14.60
N GLY A 261 18.06 -27.55 -14.62
CA GLY A 261 17.00 -28.37 -14.05
C GLY A 261 16.04 -27.58 -13.15
N ALA A 262 15.19 -28.32 -12.43
CA ALA A 262 14.18 -27.77 -11.55
C ALA A 262 14.76 -27.25 -10.22
N ILE A 263 14.36 -26.04 -9.83
CA ILE A 263 14.53 -25.53 -8.47
C ILE A 263 13.18 -25.55 -7.79
N ASN A 264 13.04 -26.42 -6.79
CA ASN A 264 11.84 -26.53 -5.97
C ASN A 264 12.03 -25.71 -4.70
N ALA A 265 11.03 -24.90 -4.35
CA ALA A 265 11.07 -24.06 -3.17
C ALA A 265 9.73 -24.10 -2.45
N SER A 266 9.77 -24.12 -1.13
CA SER A 266 8.62 -23.85 -0.30
C SER A 266 9.05 -23.13 0.95
N TRP A 267 8.14 -22.34 1.50
CA TRP A 267 8.31 -21.75 2.81
C TRP A 267 6.98 -21.68 3.55
N SER A 268 7.07 -21.72 4.86
CA SER A 268 5.98 -21.46 5.78
C SER A 268 6.49 -20.62 6.94
N ARG A 269 5.60 -19.87 7.55
CA ARG A 269 5.88 -19.11 8.76
C ARG A 269 4.74 -19.27 9.75
N ALA A 270 5.09 -19.23 11.04
CA ALA A 270 4.12 -19.15 12.12
C ALA A 270 4.31 -17.77 12.79
N PRO A 271 3.51 -16.76 12.41
CA PRO A 271 3.67 -15.40 12.93
C PRO A 271 3.65 -15.34 14.46
N ALA A 272 2.71 -16.05 15.10
CA ALA A 272 2.60 -16.09 16.56
C ALA A 272 3.84 -16.68 17.25
N ALA A 273 4.54 -17.62 16.60
CA ALA A 273 5.75 -18.24 17.13
C ALA A 273 7.04 -17.51 16.73
N GLY A 274 6.97 -16.52 15.83
CA GLY A 274 8.15 -15.86 15.28
C GLY A 274 9.09 -16.83 14.55
N THR A 275 8.52 -17.87 13.92
CA THR A 275 9.28 -18.92 13.23
C THR A 275 9.01 -18.95 11.74
N TYR A 276 10.02 -19.42 11.01
CA TYR A 276 10.02 -19.60 9.57
C TYR A 276 10.73 -20.89 9.21
N ALA A 277 10.17 -21.64 8.27
CA ALA A 277 10.76 -22.85 7.73
C ALA A 277 10.70 -22.79 6.20
N ALA A 278 11.77 -23.19 5.54
CA ALA A 278 11.83 -23.28 4.09
C ALA A 278 12.56 -24.53 3.64
N HIS A 279 12.13 -25.05 2.51
CA HIS A 279 12.79 -26.13 1.79
C HIS A 279 13.19 -25.64 0.40
N LEU A 280 14.42 -25.92 0.02
CA LEU A 280 14.97 -25.54 -1.27
C LEU A 280 15.79 -26.71 -1.84
N THR A 281 15.49 -27.11 -3.07
CA THR A 281 16.27 -28.10 -3.82
C THR A 281 16.74 -27.48 -5.12
N SER A 282 18.03 -27.58 -5.42
CA SER A 282 18.64 -27.08 -6.65
C SER A 282 19.55 -28.12 -7.33
N PRO A 283 19.58 -28.15 -8.68
CA PRO A 283 20.32 -29.16 -9.43
C PRO A 283 21.81 -28.79 -9.58
N SER A 284 22.63 -29.74 -10.03
CA SER A 284 24.05 -29.50 -10.32
C SER A 284 24.25 -28.38 -11.33
N GLY A 285 25.39 -27.68 -11.23
CA GLY A 285 25.69 -26.52 -12.08
C GLY A 285 24.94 -25.24 -11.70
N THR A 286 24.23 -25.22 -10.56
CA THR A 286 23.61 -24.01 -10.02
C THR A 286 24.40 -23.39 -8.87
N THR A 287 24.14 -22.12 -8.57
CA THR A 287 24.63 -21.45 -7.36
C THR A 287 23.55 -20.51 -6.86
N GLY A 288 23.24 -20.58 -5.57
CA GLY A 288 22.13 -19.84 -4.97
C GLY A 288 22.57 -18.74 -4.02
N ARG A 289 21.61 -17.87 -3.71
CA ARG A 289 21.56 -17.14 -2.44
C ARG A 289 20.18 -17.30 -1.80
N ILE A 290 20.15 -17.40 -0.48
CA ILE A 290 18.92 -17.57 0.31
C ILE A 290 18.72 -16.33 1.17
N GLY A 291 17.59 -15.65 1.06
CA GLY A 291 17.16 -14.58 1.95
C GLY A 291 16.16 -15.10 2.95
N VAL A 292 16.46 -14.97 4.24
CA VAL A 292 15.54 -15.26 5.33
C VAL A 292 14.95 -13.95 5.84
N PRO A 293 13.63 -13.72 5.73
CA PRO A 293 13.01 -12.46 6.13
C PRO A 293 13.08 -12.29 7.65
N LYS A 294 13.43 -11.08 8.09
CA LYS A 294 13.52 -10.70 9.52
C LYS A 294 12.19 -10.25 10.09
N PHE A 295 11.33 -9.64 9.26
CA PHE A 295 10.07 -9.01 9.67
C PHE A 295 10.25 -8.09 10.90
N GLY A 296 11.31 -7.28 10.94
CA GLY A 296 11.59 -6.40 12.08
C GLY A 296 12.14 -7.10 13.34
N GLY A 297 12.43 -8.40 13.28
CA GLY A 297 13.10 -9.14 14.35
C GLY A 297 14.57 -8.74 14.50
N GLY A 298 14.98 -8.33 15.71
CA GLY A 298 16.35 -7.88 16.01
C GLY A 298 17.35 -9.02 16.27
N ASN A 299 16.88 -10.17 16.76
CA ASN A 299 17.72 -11.30 17.19
C ASN A 299 17.38 -12.58 16.41
N ILE A 300 17.41 -12.49 15.08
CA ILE A 300 17.13 -13.64 14.23
C ILE A 300 18.24 -14.69 14.33
N SER A 301 17.85 -15.95 14.49
CA SER A 301 18.74 -17.12 14.42
C SER A 301 18.34 -17.97 13.22
N VAL A 302 19.29 -18.34 12.37
CA VAL A 302 19.06 -19.16 11.17
C VAL A 302 19.86 -20.46 11.27
N SER A 303 19.21 -21.57 10.99
CA SER A 303 19.82 -22.88 10.87
C SER A 303 19.59 -23.48 9.48
N VAL A 304 20.57 -24.21 8.99
CA VAL A 304 20.55 -24.94 7.73
C VAL A 304 20.85 -26.41 8.02
N ASN A 305 19.95 -27.30 7.65
CA ASN A 305 20.06 -28.76 7.89
C ASN A 305 20.39 -29.09 9.37
N GLY A 306 19.79 -28.33 10.29
CA GLY A 306 19.97 -28.49 11.74
C GLY A 306 21.19 -27.78 12.33
N THR A 307 22.08 -27.19 11.51
CA THR A 307 23.26 -26.44 11.99
C THR A 307 22.96 -24.94 12.01
N VAL A 308 23.19 -24.26 13.13
CA VAL A 308 23.05 -22.79 13.21
C VAL A 308 24.15 -22.12 12.39
N VAL A 309 23.74 -21.39 11.34
CA VAL A 309 24.66 -20.68 10.43
C VAL A 309 24.67 -19.18 10.65
N TRP A 310 23.66 -18.64 11.34
CA TRP A 310 23.57 -17.23 11.65
C TRP A 310 22.97 -17.04 13.04
N SER A 311 23.64 -16.28 13.89
CA SER A 311 23.12 -15.86 15.19
C SER A 311 23.86 -14.61 15.67
N ASN A 312 23.15 -13.69 16.34
CA ASN A 312 23.72 -12.45 16.89
C ASN A 312 24.58 -11.66 15.89
N GLY A 313 24.12 -11.56 14.64
CA GLY A 313 24.82 -10.84 13.58
C GLY A 313 26.10 -11.51 13.05
N THR A 314 26.38 -12.74 13.50
CA THR A 314 27.60 -13.48 13.17
C THR A 314 27.26 -14.70 12.30
N PHE A 315 28.07 -14.90 11.26
CA PHE A 315 27.99 -16.06 10.38
C PHE A 315 28.90 -17.20 10.86
N THR A 316 28.36 -18.41 10.86
CA THR A 316 29.12 -19.65 11.07
C THR A 316 29.03 -20.51 9.80
N PRO A 317 30.15 -20.85 9.15
CA PRO A 317 30.15 -21.68 7.94
C PRO A 317 29.48 -23.03 8.14
N ALA A 318 28.78 -23.50 7.11
CA ALA A 318 28.18 -24.84 7.06
C ALA A 318 28.35 -25.45 5.65
N PRO A 319 28.27 -26.78 5.51
CA PRO A 319 28.35 -27.43 4.21
C PRO A 319 27.37 -26.82 3.20
N GLY A 320 27.91 -26.40 2.05
CA GLY A 320 27.12 -25.79 0.98
C GLY A 320 26.79 -24.31 1.17
N ILE A 321 27.22 -23.64 2.26
CA ILE A 321 27.02 -22.20 2.50
C ILE A 321 28.38 -21.56 2.86
N THR A 322 28.83 -20.61 2.05
CA THR A 322 30.21 -20.07 2.18
C THR A 322 30.28 -18.66 2.78
N GLY A 323 29.16 -17.94 2.85
CA GLY A 323 29.12 -16.62 3.45
C GLY A 323 27.71 -16.21 3.85
N ALA A 324 27.59 -15.16 4.66
CA ALA A 324 26.32 -14.50 4.91
C ALA A 324 26.48 -12.99 5.11
N SER A 325 25.38 -12.27 4.91
CA SER A 325 25.25 -10.83 5.17
C SER A 325 23.84 -10.53 5.70
N GLN A 326 23.58 -9.31 6.14
CA GLN A 326 22.24 -8.87 6.47
C GLN A 326 22.00 -7.43 6.05
N ASP A 327 20.73 -7.10 5.84
CA ASP A 327 20.23 -5.73 5.83
C ASP A 327 19.11 -5.58 6.87
N ASP A 328 18.35 -4.49 6.79
CA ASP A 328 17.23 -4.21 7.70
C ASP A 328 16.10 -5.25 7.57
N THR A 329 15.99 -5.91 6.41
CA THR A 329 14.84 -6.76 6.04
C THR A 329 15.18 -8.25 6.03
N TYR A 330 16.41 -8.64 5.69
CA TYR A 330 16.81 -10.04 5.49
C TYR A 330 18.15 -10.38 6.12
N VAL A 331 18.31 -11.68 6.44
CA VAL A 331 19.61 -12.35 6.49
C VAL A 331 19.82 -13.08 5.17
N TYR A 332 20.94 -12.83 4.49
CA TYR A 332 21.29 -13.49 3.24
C TYR A 332 22.38 -14.53 3.48
N LEU A 333 22.11 -15.77 3.10
CA LEU A 333 23.12 -16.82 2.95
C LEU A 333 23.59 -16.85 1.50
N THR A 334 24.90 -16.91 1.29
CA THR A 334 25.55 -16.75 -0.02
C THR A 334 26.49 -17.90 -0.35
N GLY A 335 26.79 -18.05 -1.65
CA GLY A 335 27.55 -19.17 -2.20
C GLY A 335 26.89 -20.51 -1.85
N VAL A 336 25.56 -20.56 -2.03
CA VAL A 336 24.75 -21.75 -1.80
C VAL A 336 25.04 -22.75 -2.92
N ALA A 337 25.64 -23.88 -2.59
CA ALA A 337 25.97 -24.92 -3.56
C ALA A 337 24.69 -25.66 -4.06
N PRO A 338 24.75 -26.41 -5.16
CA PRO A 338 23.69 -27.35 -5.52
C PRO A 338 23.36 -28.32 -4.39
N GLY A 339 22.08 -28.58 -4.14
CA GLY A 339 21.68 -29.53 -3.10
C GLY A 339 20.28 -29.32 -2.56
N SER A 340 20.00 -29.97 -1.43
CA SER A 340 18.74 -29.83 -0.68
C SER A 340 19.01 -29.18 0.67
N TYR A 341 18.21 -28.18 1.00
CA TYR A 341 18.36 -27.34 2.19
C TYR A 341 17.04 -27.25 2.94
N ALA A 342 17.09 -27.58 4.22
CA ALA A 342 16.07 -27.22 5.21
C ALA A 342 16.57 -25.99 5.98
N VAL A 343 15.95 -24.84 5.74
CA VAL A 343 16.31 -23.57 6.37
C VAL A 343 15.24 -23.25 7.43
N ASN A 344 15.65 -23.16 8.68
CA ASN A 344 14.74 -22.79 9.76
C ASN A 344 15.25 -21.53 10.45
N ALA A 345 14.34 -20.63 10.78
CA ALA A 345 14.66 -19.41 11.49
C ALA A 345 13.68 -19.13 12.63
N THR A 346 14.21 -18.51 13.67
CA THR A 346 13.48 -18.07 14.87
C THR A 346 13.86 -16.64 15.20
N GLY A 347 13.04 -15.98 16.01
CA GLY A 347 13.25 -14.57 16.36
C GLY A 347 12.86 -13.60 15.24
N LEU A 348 12.02 -14.07 14.29
CA LEU A 348 11.39 -13.19 13.30
C LEU A 348 10.39 -12.29 14.03
N GLY A 349 10.34 -11.02 13.65
CA GLY A 349 9.25 -10.15 14.08
C GLY A 349 7.97 -10.46 13.28
N ASN A 350 6.87 -9.78 13.60
CA ASN A 350 5.63 -9.81 12.83
C ASN A 350 4.89 -8.49 13.07
N PRO A 351 5.33 -7.39 12.43
CA PRO A 351 4.67 -6.11 12.60
C PRO A 351 3.20 -6.23 12.14
N PRO A 352 2.29 -5.46 12.77
CA PRO A 352 0.91 -5.38 12.30
C PRO A 352 0.85 -5.05 10.81
N VAL A 353 -0.11 -5.64 10.11
CA VAL A 353 -0.36 -5.34 8.69
C VAL A 353 -0.61 -3.84 8.56
N PRO A 354 0.17 -3.10 7.73
CA PRO A 354 -0.06 -1.68 7.51
C PRO A 354 -1.48 -1.41 6.98
N ALA A 355 -2.05 -0.26 7.34
CA ALA A 355 -3.35 0.13 6.84
C ALA A 355 -3.35 0.29 5.30
N GLU A 356 -4.41 -0.21 4.67
CA GLU A 356 -4.60 -0.17 3.23
C GLU A 356 -4.64 1.26 2.67
N PRO A 357 -3.82 1.60 1.65
CA PRO A 357 -3.88 2.91 1.00
C PRO A 357 -5.22 3.17 0.29
N GLY A 358 -5.71 4.42 0.38
CA GLY A 358 -6.82 4.94 -0.44
C GLY A 358 -8.24 4.70 0.06
N THR A 359 -8.46 4.14 1.25
CA THR A 359 -9.81 3.89 1.80
C THR A 359 -9.90 4.29 3.26
N GLY A 360 -10.69 5.31 3.64
CA GLY A 360 -10.87 5.60 5.06
C GLY A 360 -11.99 6.58 5.38
N ALA A 361 -12.95 6.12 6.19
CA ALA A 361 -13.97 6.94 6.85
C ALA A 361 -13.33 8.06 7.71
N LEU A 362 -14.17 8.97 8.22
CA LEU A 362 -13.69 9.99 9.16
C LEU A 362 -13.18 9.31 10.43
N ARG A 363 -11.97 9.68 10.85
CA ARG A 363 -11.36 9.19 12.09
C ARG A 363 -12.08 9.81 13.31
N ALA A 364 -12.09 9.10 14.43
CA ALA A 364 -12.57 9.67 15.69
C ALA A 364 -11.72 10.89 16.10
N GLY A 365 -12.31 11.81 16.87
CA GLY A 365 -11.62 13.02 17.33
C GLY A 365 -11.61 14.15 16.33
N PHE A 366 -12.57 14.16 15.42
CA PHE A 366 -12.75 15.22 14.43
C PHE A 366 -14.13 15.82 14.61
N THR A 367 -14.17 17.13 14.86
CA THR A 367 -15.41 17.88 15.09
C THR A 367 -15.76 18.69 13.84
N ARG A 368 -17.02 18.65 13.42
CA ARG A 368 -17.48 19.42 12.25
C ARG A 368 -17.28 20.91 12.50
N CYS A 369 -16.62 21.59 11.57
CA CYS A 369 -16.32 23.02 11.67
C CYS A 369 -16.96 23.86 10.56
N ALA A 370 -17.23 23.27 9.38
CA ALA A 370 -17.87 23.98 8.27
C ALA A 370 -18.58 23.03 7.31
N GLY A 371 -19.61 23.52 6.63
CA GLY A 371 -20.11 22.89 5.42
C GLY A 371 -19.24 23.21 4.20
N GLU A 372 -19.39 22.43 3.14
CA GLU A 372 -18.78 22.73 1.84
C GLU A 372 -19.09 24.17 1.39
N GLY A 373 -18.07 24.88 0.92
CA GLY A 373 -18.13 26.32 0.58
C GLY A 373 -17.88 27.27 1.77
N GLY A 374 -17.92 26.77 3.01
CA GLY A 374 -17.64 27.57 4.21
C GLY A 374 -16.15 27.68 4.55
N THR A 375 -15.86 28.30 5.71
CA THR A 375 -14.52 28.37 6.30
C THR A 375 -14.49 27.63 7.62
N CYS A 376 -13.58 26.66 7.75
CA CYS A 376 -13.32 25.94 8.98
C CYS A 376 -12.32 26.74 9.82
N SER A 377 -12.81 27.49 10.81
CA SER A 377 -11.98 28.34 11.68
C SER A 377 -11.56 27.60 12.95
N PHE A 378 -10.28 27.67 13.30
CA PHE A 378 -9.69 27.14 14.52
C PHE A 378 -8.38 27.90 14.82
N SER A 379 -7.73 27.65 15.96
CA SER A 379 -6.44 28.25 16.32
C SER A 379 -5.32 27.20 16.31
N GLY A 380 -4.11 27.64 15.97
CA GLY A 380 -2.92 26.80 15.92
C GLY A 380 -2.92 25.81 14.75
N THR A 381 -1.89 24.96 14.68
CA THR A 381 -1.72 23.97 13.61
C THR A 381 -2.42 22.66 13.95
N ARG A 382 -3.38 22.24 13.11
CA ARG A 382 -4.23 21.05 13.32
C ARG A 382 -4.48 20.30 12.01
N SER A 383 -4.79 19.00 12.12
CA SER A 383 -5.30 18.19 11.00
C SER A 383 -6.76 18.55 10.72
N VAL A 384 -7.10 18.68 9.43
CA VAL A 384 -8.46 18.98 8.95
C VAL A 384 -8.84 17.94 7.91
N ALA A 385 -10.02 17.35 8.06
CA ALA A 385 -10.64 16.43 7.13
C ALA A 385 -11.71 17.15 6.31
N TYR A 386 -11.87 16.77 5.05
CA TYR A 386 -12.94 17.21 4.16
C TYR A 386 -13.53 15.99 3.47
N GLY A 387 -14.85 15.85 3.49
CA GLY A 387 -15.50 14.69 2.87
C GLY A 387 -16.92 14.42 3.33
N ALA A 388 -17.45 13.29 2.83
CA ALA A 388 -18.71 12.69 3.23
C ALA A 388 -18.64 11.17 2.98
N GLY A 389 -18.50 10.38 4.04
CA GLY A 389 -18.29 8.92 3.96
C GLY A 389 -16.88 8.50 3.51
N THR A 390 -16.27 9.28 2.62
CA THR A 390 -14.86 9.21 2.24
C THR A 390 -14.24 10.60 2.43
N TYR A 391 -13.02 10.65 2.94
CA TYR A 391 -12.40 11.90 3.41
C TYR A 391 -10.98 12.08 2.88
N THR A 392 -10.62 13.34 2.63
CA THR A 392 -9.24 13.80 2.41
C THR A 392 -8.81 14.66 3.59
N TYR A 393 -7.53 14.58 3.96
CA TYR A 393 -6.97 15.26 5.12
C TYR A 393 -5.84 16.18 4.71
N LYS A 394 -5.63 17.25 5.46
CA LYS A 394 -4.45 18.12 5.39
C LYS A 394 -4.16 18.75 6.75
N THR A 395 -2.95 19.27 6.93
CA THR A 395 -2.61 20.12 8.07
C THR A 395 -2.79 21.59 7.69
N ALA A 396 -3.37 22.39 8.57
CA ALA A 396 -3.55 23.82 8.38
C ALA A 396 -3.39 24.58 9.70
N THR A 397 -3.11 25.88 9.61
CA THR A 397 -2.88 26.78 10.75
C THR A 397 -3.91 27.88 10.72
N ASP A 398 -4.56 28.12 11.85
CA ASP A 398 -5.56 29.18 12.08
C ASP A 398 -6.81 29.15 11.17
N GLY A 399 -7.02 28.05 10.45
CA GLY A 399 -8.22 27.80 9.66
C GLY A 399 -7.95 27.31 8.23
N THR A 400 -9.03 26.94 7.53
CA THR A 400 -8.97 26.62 6.10
C THR A 400 -10.34 26.75 5.42
N ALA A 401 -10.35 27.16 4.16
CA ALA A 401 -11.55 27.06 3.32
C ALA A 401 -11.98 25.59 3.15
N CYS A 402 -13.29 25.33 3.17
CA CYS A 402 -13.88 24.00 3.08
C CYS A 402 -14.36 23.69 1.66
N THR A 403 -13.42 23.46 0.74
CA THR A 403 -13.71 23.31 -0.69
C THR A 403 -12.83 22.26 -1.34
N ASN A 404 -13.27 21.70 -2.47
CA ASN A 404 -12.45 20.80 -3.30
C ASN A 404 -11.09 21.42 -3.65
N ALA A 405 -11.06 22.72 -3.99
CA ALA A 405 -9.84 23.44 -4.33
C ALA A 405 -8.85 23.50 -3.15
N SER A 406 -9.35 23.78 -1.94
CA SER A 406 -8.54 23.86 -0.72
C SER A 406 -7.94 22.51 -0.30
N PHE A 407 -8.57 21.41 -0.69
CA PHE A 407 -8.13 20.04 -0.39
C PHE A 407 -7.58 19.29 -1.62
N GLY A 408 -7.43 19.97 -2.75
CA GLY A 408 -6.83 19.46 -3.98
C GLY A 408 -7.68 18.46 -4.78
N ARG A 409 -8.84 18.00 -4.27
CA ARG A 409 -9.74 17.07 -4.95
C ARG A 409 -11.13 17.02 -4.31
N ASP A 410 -12.09 16.43 -5.02
CA ASP A 410 -13.35 15.99 -4.44
C ASP A 410 -13.20 14.57 -3.87
N PRO A 411 -13.24 14.38 -2.53
CA PRO A 411 -13.12 13.06 -1.91
C PRO A 411 -14.39 12.21 -2.01
N ALA A 412 -15.53 12.80 -2.36
CA ALA A 412 -16.84 12.17 -2.30
C ALA A 412 -17.77 12.79 -3.37
N SER A 413 -17.49 12.44 -4.64
CA SER A 413 -18.24 12.96 -5.79
C SER A 413 -19.75 12.70 -5.66
N ASN A 414 -20.54 13.67 -6.11
CA ASN A 414 -22.01 13.69 -6.00
C ASN A 414 -22.57 13.74 -4.57
N LEU A 415 -21.73 13.92 -3.55
CA LEU A 415 -22.16 14.15 -2.18
C LEU A 415 -21.83 15.59 -1.74
N LEU A 416 -22.70 16.18 -0.92
CA LEU A 416 -22.43 17.41 -0.19
C LEU A 416 -21.46 17.09 0.96
N LYS A 417 -20.31 17.77 0.98
CA LYS A 417 -19.23 17.48 1.93
C LYS A 417 -19.26 18.43 3.11
N SER A 418 -18.45 18.12 4.12
CA SER A 418 -18.20 19.02 5.25
C SER A 418 -16.74 18.90 5.68
N CYS A 419 -16.28 19.92 6.38
CA CYS A 419 -14.97 19.93 7.01
C CYS A 419 -15.09 19.61 8.49
N TYR A 420 -14.07 18.91 8.97
CA TYR A 420 -13.93 18.51 10.34
C TYR A 420 -12.51 18.81 10.78
N VAL A 421 -12.34 19.44 11.93
CA VAL A 421 -11.03 19.73 12.52
C VAL A 421 -10.74 18.73 13.63
N ALA A 422 -9.52 18.20 13.67
CA ALA A 422 -9.08 17.29 14.70
C ALA A 422 -9.02 17.98 16.05
N ASP A 423 -9.55 17.40 17.13
CA ASP A 423 -9.51 17.93 18.49
C ASP A 423 -8.07 18.26 18.94
N ALA A 424 -7.92 19.25 19.83
CA ALA A 424 -6.60 19.66 20.30
C ALA A 424 -6.02 18.60 21.26
N GLY A 425 -4.72 18.37 21.18
CA GLY A 425 -4.01 17.40 22.02
C GLY A 425 -3.99 15.98 21.43
N GLY A 426 -4.20 15.00 22.29
CA GLY A 426 -4.05 13.57 21.96
C GLY A 426 -5.25 12.96 21.24
N PRO A 427 -5.12 11.70 20.79
CA PRO A 427 -6.26 10.95 20.26
C PRO A 427 -7.37 10.85 21.34
N PRO A 428 -8.66 10.81 20.95
CA PRO A 428 -9.76 10.73 21.90
C PRO A 428 -9.63 9.54 22.84
N GLY A 429 -9.88 9.74 24.13
CA GLY A 429 -9.82 8.67 25.14
C GLY A 429 -8.41 8.23 25.53
N TYR A 430 -7.36 8.74 24.88
CA TYR A 430 -5.99 8.46 25.29
C TYR A 430 -5.56 9.40 26.42
N THR A 431 -4.69 8.91 27.30
CA THR A 431 -4.15 9.67 28.44
C THR A 431 -2.70 10.03 28.17
N VAL A 432 -2.32 11.28 28.42
CA VAL A 432 -0.90 11.71 28.32
C VAL A 432 -0.06 10.93 29.32
N CYS A 433 1.03 10.33 28.86
CA CYS A 433 1.99 9.66 29.75
C CYS A 433 3.31 10.42 29.89
N ALA A 434 3.71 11.21 28.90
CA ALA A 434 4.86 12.11 28.99
C ALA A 434 4.76 13.23 27.95
N ALA A 435 5.26 14.42 28.30
CA ALA A 435 5.46 15.51 27.35
C ALA A 435 6.64 15.22 26.41
N GLU A 436 6.74 15.96 25.31
CA GLU A 436 7.89 15.92 24.40
C GLU A 436 9.22 16.14 25.14
N GLY A 437 10.20 15.28 24.86
CA GLY A 437 11.48 15.21 25.59
C GLY A 437 11.46 14.33 26.84
N GLY A 438 10.28 13.91 27.32
CA GLY A 438 10.14 13.02 28.47
C GLY A 438 10.17 11.53 28.12
N THR A 439 9.97 10.69 29.14
CA THR A 439 9.89 9.22 29.02
C THR A 439 8.52 8.75 29.50
N CYS A 440 7.79 8.07 28.62
CA CYS A 440 6.50 7.46 28.92
C CYS A 440 6.71 6.07 29.54
N SER A 441 6.14 5.81 30.72
CA SER A 441 6.10 4.47 31.32
C SER A 441 4.93 3.68 30.74
N VAL A 442 5.20 2.48 30.25
CA VAL A 442 4.27 1.65 29.48
C VAL A 442 3.93 0.39 30.29
N PRO A 443 2.79 0.38 31.01
CA PRO A 443 2.41 -0.75 31.85
C PRO A 443 1.93 -1.93 31.01
N GLY A 444 2.22 -3.15 31.47
CA GLY A 444 1.83 -4.39 30.77
C GLY A 444 2.93 -4.92 29.84
N TYR A 445 2.55 -5.86 28.98
CA TYR A 445 3.49 -6.59 28.11
C TYR A 445 3.72 -5.93 26.77
N ASN A 446 2.72 -5.20 26.25
CA ASN A 446 2.76 -4.40 25.02
C ASN A 446 1.61 -3.35 25.06
N ARG A 447 1.86 -2.11 24.63
CA ARG A 447 0.82 -1.06 24.43
C ARG A 447 1.16 -0.24 23.19
N ASP A 448 0.14 0.20 22.45
CA ASP A 448 0.32 1.19 21.38
C ASP A 448 0.57 2.58 21.99
N VAL A 449 1.82 3.03 22.01
CA VAL A 449 2.17 4.39 22.44
C VAL A 449 2.07 5.32 21.24
N VAL A 450 1.32 6.39 21.42
CA VAL A 450 1.07 7.37 20.37
C VAL A 450 1.83 8.64 20.68
N TYR A 451 2.65 9.13 19.74
CA TYR A 451 3.37 10.39 19.86
C TYR A 451 2.88 11.38 18.82
N GLY A 452 2.52 12.60 19.23
CA GLY A 452 2.09 13.64 18.29
C GLY A 452 1.14 14.65 18.91
N GLY A 453 0.27 15.22 18.09
CA GLY A 453 -0.74 16.20 18.53
C GLY A 453 -1.71 16.58 17.42
N ASN A 454 -2.89 17.03 17.81
CA ASN A 454 -3.85 17.74 16.95
C ASN A 454 -4.24 16.98 15.67
N GLY A 455 -4.44 15.66 15.79
CA GLY A 455 -4.89 14.79 14.69
C GLY A 455 -3.77 14.18 13.84
N ASN A 456 -2.51 14.48 14.16
CA ASN A 456 -1.35 13.91 13.48
C ASN A 456 -0.44 13.22 14.50
N PHE A 457 -0.27 11.91 14.34
CA PHE A 457 0.41 11.08 15.31
C PHE A 457 1.23 9.97 14.65
N ALA A 458 2.34 9.61 15.30
CA ALA A 458 3.10 8.39 15.07
C ALA A 458 2.72 7.35 16.14
N HIS A 459 2.66 6.08 15.75
CA HIS A 459 2.24 4.97 16.60
C HIS A 459 3.39 3.97 16.74
N GLN A 460 3.54 3.38 17.93
CA GLN A 460 4.50 2.31 18.16
C GLN A 460 4.04 1.42 19.31
N VAL A 461 3.94 0.13 19.04
CA VAL A 461 3.70 -0.86 20.10
C VAL A 461 5.01 -1.17 20.81
N THR A 462 5.03 -0.96 22.13
CA THR A 462 6.25 -1.16 22.94
C THR A 462 5.89 -1.55 24.39
N ASN A 463 6.91 -1.80 25.21
CA ASN A 463 6.76 -2.16 26.62
C ASN A 463 7.83 -1.51 27.50
N GLY A 464 7.56 -1.48 28.81
CA GLY A 464 8.47 -0.88 29.78
C GLY A 464 8.45 0.64 29.72
N SER A 465 9.25 1.25 28.85
CA SER A 465 9.30 2.71 28.72
C SER A 465 9.76 3.16 27.34
N VAL A 466 9.27 4.32 26.88
CA VAL A 466 9.65 4.89 25.58
C VAL A 466 9.93 6.40 25.66
N ALA A 467 10.93 6.85 24.91
CA ALA A 467 11.32 8.26 24.83
C ALA A 467 10.40 9.03 23.89
N CYS A 468 9.77 10.10 24.38
CA CYS A 468 8.78 10.90 23.66
C CYS A 468 9.43 12.01 22.84
N THR A 469 10.14 11.61 21.77
CA THR A 469 10.97 12.53 20.99
C THR A 469 10.81 12.33 19.49
N ASN A 470 11.05 13.40 18.73
CA ASN A 470 11.15 13.35 17.27
C ASN A 470 12.23 12.39 16.77
N ALA A 471 13.32 12.18 17.53
CA ALA A 471 14.36 11.23 17.15
C ALA A 471 13.87 9.77 17.21
N HIS A 472 12.92 9.47 18.11
CA HIS A 472 12.35 8.12 18.24
C HIS A 472 11.17 7.90 17.27
N PHE A 473 10.23 8.84 17.23
CA PHE A 473 8.96 8.69 16.53
C PHE A 473 8.88 9.43 15.18
N GLY A 474 9.87 10.26 14.84
CA GLY A 474 9.73 11.29 13.80
C GLY A 474 8.91 12.49 14.30
N ASP A 475 8.80 13.55 13.46
CA ASP A 475 7.93 14.70 13.76
C ASP A 475 6.60 14.58 13.00
N PRO A 476 5.52 14.11 13.64
CA PRO A 476 4.22 13.96 12.99
C PRO A 476 3.51 15.30 12.73
N ILE A 477 3.92 16.39 13.40
CA ILE A 477 3.30 17.70 13.23
C ILE A 477 4.29 18.83 13.56
N ASP A 478 4.90 19.36 12.50
CA ASP A 478 5.92 20.41 12.60
C ASP A 478 5.37 21.69 13.25
N GLY A 479 6.24 22.37 14.01
CA GLY A 479 5.91 23.61 14.72
C GLY A 479 4.91 23.46 15.88
N VAL A 480 4.52 22.23 16.25
CA VAL A 480 3.60 21.95 17.37
C VAL A 480 4.30 21.13 18.44
N THR A 481 4.10 21.51 19.71
CA THR A 481 4.56 20.72 20.86
C THR A 481 3.78 19.42 20.96
N LYS A 482 4.50 18.30 21.05
CA LYS A 482 3.92 16.95 21.03
C LYS A 482 3.89 16.35 22.42
N SER A 483 3.21 15.22 22.57
CA SER A 483 3.27 14.39 23.77
C SER A 483 3.15 12.92 23.40
N CYS A 484 3.59 12.03 24.28
CA CYS A 484 3.18 10.63 24.21
C CYS A 484 1.86 10.42 24.95
N TYR A 485 1.08 9.51 24.43
CA TYR A 485 -0.20 9.12 24.96
C TYR A 485 -0.32 7.60 25.05
N LEU A 486 -1.02 7.14 26.07
CA LEU A 486 -1.42 5.75 26.24
C LEU A 486 -2.92 5.58 25.95
N PRO A 487 -3.31 4.46 25.32
CA PRO A 487 -4.68 4.14 24.96
C PRO A 487 -5.51 3.81 26.20
N PRO A 488 -6.84 3.99 26.12
CA PRO A 488 -7.73 3.59 27.20
C PRO A 488 -7.82 2.06 27.34
N ASP A 489 -8.16 1.62 28.55
CA ASP A 489 -8.56 0.25 28.83
C ASP A 489 -9.93 -0.01 28.19
N GLY A 490 -9.98 -0.73 27.07
CA GLY A 490 -11.23 -1.08 26.41
C GLY A 490 -11.19 -0.96 24.89
N GLY A 491 -12.35 -0.69 24.29
CA GLY A 491 -12.53 -0.62 22.83
C GLY A 491 -12.07 0.71 22.24
N PRO A 492 -11.89 0.78 20.91
CA PRO A 492 -11.46 2.01 20.28
C PRO A 492 -12.55 3.10 20.38
N PRO A 493 -12.15 4.37 20.50
CA PRO A 493 -13.09 5.49 20.49
C PRO A 493 -13.89 5.54 19.18
N GLY A 494 -15.13 6.07 19.24
CA GLY A 494 -15.94 6.32 18.05
C GLY A 494 -17.06 5.30 17.81
N GLY A 495 -17.76 4.89 18.87
CA GLY A 495 -19.02 4.14 18.75
C GLY A 495 -18.88 2.62 18.77
N TRP A 496 -17.75 2.10 19.27
CA TRP A 496 -17.55 0.67 19.43
C TRP A 496 -17.98 0.19 20.83
N THR A 497 -18.82 -0.83 20.86
CA THR A 497 -19.31 -1.44 22.11
C THR A 497 -18.78 -2.85 22.25
N LYS A 498 -18.26 -3.21 23.43
CA LYS A 498 -17.80 -4.57 23.71
C LYS A 498 -18.95 -5.56 23.56
N CYS A 499 -18.79 -6.56 22.70
CA CYS A 499 -19.79 -7.60 22.46
C CYS A 499 -19.39 -8.94 23.09
N ALA A 500 -18.09 -9.21 23.26
CA ALA A 500 -17.58 -10.42 23.89
C ALA A 500 -16.19 -10.18 24.49
N SER A 501 -15.86 -10.88 25.58
CA SER A 501 -14.46 -11.04 26.00
C SER A 501 -13.76 -12.03 25.08
N GLN A 502 -12.41 -12.03 25.08
CA GLN A 502 -11.62 -13.06 24.40
C GLN A 502 -12.12 -14.46 24.76
N ASN A 503 -12.19 -15.33 23.76
CA ASN A 503 -12.77 -16.67 23.78
C ASN A 503 -14.29 -16.77 23.92
N GLY A 504 -15.00 -15.64 23.94
CA GLY A 504 -16.46 -15.62 23.81
C GLY A 504 -16.92 -15.62 22.34
N THR A 505 -18.23 -15.46 22.14
CA THR A 505 -18.84 -15.27 20.82
C THR A 505 -19.48 -13.89 20.77
N CYS A 506 -19.10 -13.09 19.78
CA CYS A 506 -19.65 -11.77 19.54
C CYS A 506 -20.90 -11.88 18.66
N PRO A 507 -22.10 -11.51 19.14
CA PRO A 507 -23.30 -11.50 18.31
C PRO A 507 -23.17 -10.44 17.20
N ALA A 508 -23.16 -10.89 15.94
CA ALA A 508 -22.92 -10.04 14.78
C ALA A 508 -23.74 -10.49 13.56
N ALA A 509 -24.17 -9.54 12.74
CA ALA A 509 -24.86 -9.84 11.49
C ALA A 509 -23.85 -10.07 10.36
N ALA A 510 -24.22 -10.88 9.36
CA ALA A 510 -23.42 -11.02 8.14
C ALA A 510 -23.22 -9.65 7.47
N GLY A 511 -21.98 -9.30 7.15
CA GLY A 511 -21.58 -7.99 6.61
C GLY A 511 -21.20 -6.95 7.66
N GLN A 512 -21.40 -7.21 8.96
CA GLN A 512 -21.06 -6.26 10.03
C GLN A 512 -19.56 -6.29 10.36
N PRO A 513 -18.87 -5.13 10.48
CA PRO A 513 -17.51 -5.10 11.00
C PRO A 513 -17.48 -5.44 12.50
N VAL A 514 -16.56 -6.32 12.88
CA VAL A 514 -16.23 -6.67 14.27
C VAL A 514 -14.76 -6.35 14.48
N MET A 515 -14.44 -5.65 15.55
CA MET A 515 -13.06 -5.39 15.98
C MET A 515 -12.68 -6.33 17.10
N TYR A 516 -11.41 -6.71 17.14
CA TYR A 516 -10.83 -7.50 18.21
C TYR A 516 -9.50 -6.90 18.62
N GLY A 517 -9.28 -6.74 19.92
CA GLY A 517 -8.04 -6.16 20.44
C GLY A 517 -8.22 -5.50 21.80
N ALA A 518 -7.24 -4.71 22.19
CA ALA A 518 -7.26 -3.89 23.40
C ALA A 518 -6.14 -2.84 23.33
N PHE A 519 -6.22 -1.81 24.17
CA PHE A 519 -5.15 -0.83 24.38
C PHE A 519 -4.58 -0.27 23.06
N GLY A 520 -5.47 0.26 22.21
CA GLY A 520 -5.10 0.93 20.95
C GLY A 520 -4.77 0.00 19.79
N ALA A 521 -4.43 -1.26 20.05
CA ALA A 521 -4.10 -2.25 19.03
C ALA A 521 -5.30 -3.15 18.73
N PHE A 522 -5.89 -2.97 17.54
CA PHE A 522 -7.08 -3.71 17.10
C PHE A 522 -6.93 -4.24 15.68
N THR A 523 -7.47 -5.44 15.45
CA THR A 523 -7.74 -5.98 14.12
C THR A 523 -9.23 -5.91 13.84
N THR A 524 -9.62 -5.65 12.59
CA THR A 524 -11.03 -5.66 12.15
C THR A 524 -11.28 -6.80 11.17
N SER A 525 -12.45 -7.44 11.27
CA SER A 525 -12.95 -8.40 10.28
C SER A 525 -14.41 -8.11 9.92
N THR A 526 -14.86 -8.60 8.77
CA THR A 526 -16.29 -8.56 8.38
C THR A 526 -16.95 -9.86 8.77
N ALA A 527 -17.92 -9.79 9.68
CA ALA A 527 -18.67 -10.95 10.15
C ALA A 527 -19.47 -11.62 9.03
N THR A 528 -19.57 -12.94 9.08
CA THR A 528 -20.53 -13.73 8.28
C THR A 528 -21.75 -14.16 9.10
N GLY A 529 -21.82 -13.70 10.35
CA GLY A 529 -22.77 -14.10 11.40
C GLY A 529 -22.12 -13.93 12.77
N ASP A 530 -22.64 -14.60 13.80
CA ASP A 530 -22.03 -14.62 15.12
C ASP A 530 -20.55 -14.99 15.02
N THR A 531 -19.68 -14.14 15.57
CA THR A 531 -18.25 -14.17 15.29
C THR A 531 -17.49 -14.62 16.54
N PRO A 532 -16.73 -15.73 16.49
CA PRO A 532 -15.91 -16.16 17.62
C PRO A 532 -14.83 -15.12 17.93
N CYS A 533 -14.77 -14.70 19.19
CA CYS A 533 -13.89 -13.63 19.65
C CYS A 533 -12.51 -14.15 20.05
N THR A 534 -11.72 -14.60 19.09
CA THR A 534 -10.47 -15.33 19.36
C THR A 534 -9.33 -14.84 18.47
N ASP A 535 -8.09 -15.12 18.90
CA ASP A 535 -6.88 -14.88 18.09
C ASP A 535 -6.89 -15.71 16.79
N ALA A 536 -7.59 -16.85 16.77
CA ALA A 536 -7.75 -17.65 15.57
C ALA A 536 -8.63 -16.93 14.51
N THR A 537 -9.63 -16.17 14.94
CA THR A 537 -10.54 -15.44 14.04
C THR A 537 -9.90 -14.15 13.52
N PHE A 538 -9.09 -13.46 14.33
CA PHE A 538 -8.62 -12.08 14.06
C PHE A 538 -7.10 -11.91 14.03
N GLY A 539 -6.31 -12.94 14.34
CA GLY A 539 -4.91 -12.77 14.75
C GLY A 539 -4.78 -12.20 16.16
N ASP A 540 -3.54 -12.07 16.67
CA ASP A 540 -3.26 -11.43 17.95
C ASP A 540 -2.69 -10.01 17.73
N PRO A 541 -3.52 -8.96 17.78
CA PRO A 541 -3.07 -7.58 17.59
C PRO A 541 -2.19 -7.07 18.73
N ILE A 542 -2.22 -7.71 19.92
CA ILE A 542 -1.49 -7.27 21.10
C ILE A 542 -1.08 -8.46 21.99
N PRO A 543 0.05 -9.11 21.65
CA PRO A 543 0.50 -10.30 22.37
C PRO A 543 0.77 -10.03 23.85
N GLY A 544 0.34 -10.99 24.69
CA GLY A 544 0.49 -10.93 26.14
C GLY A 544 -0.60 -10.14 26.88
N GLU A 545 -1.54 -9.54 26.15
CA GLU A 545 -2.62 -8.73 26.73
C GLU A 545 -3.99 -9.38 26.52
N SER A 546 -4.89 -9.11 27.48
CA SER A 546 -6.29 -9.55 27.40
C SER A 546 -7.04 -8.73 26.37
N LYS A 547 -7.73 -9.41 25.46
CA LYS A 547 -8.44 -8.77 24.35
C LYS A 547 -9.95 -8.92 24.49
N ALA A 548 -10.69 -8.21 23.66
CA ALA A 548 -12.12 -8.33 23.57
C ALA A 548 -12.59 -7.98 22.15
N CYS A 549 -13.82 -8.38 21.84
CA CYS A 549 -14.47 -8.02 20.60
C CYS A 549 -15.42 -6.87 20.79
N TYR A 550 -15.53 -6.06 19.75
CA TYR A 550 -16.33 -4.86 19.73
C TYR A 550 -17.11 -4.79 18.43
N THR A 551 -18.32 -4.27 18.51
CA THR A 551 -19.17 -3.99 17.35
C THR A 551 -19.47 -2.50 17.26
N ALA A 552 -19.52 -1.98 16.04
CA ALA A 552 -19.91 -0.60 15.82
C ALA A 552 -21.39 -0.41 16.17
N THR A 553 -21.69 0.70 16.84
CA THR A 553 -23.03 1.11 17.29
C THR A 553 -23.23 2.59 16.99
N GLY A 554 -24.48 3.00 16.76
CA GLY A 554 -24.83 4.37 16.40
C GLY A 554 -24.48 4.73 14.94
N GLY A 555 -24.43 6.03 14.66
CA GLY A 555 -24.09 6.58 13.35
C GLY A 555 -22.59 6.59 13.07
N PRO A 556 -22.17 6.72 11.79
CA PRO A 556 -20.75 6.78 11.45
C PRO A 556 -20.11 8.07 11.97
N PRO A 557 -18.79 8.11 12.23
CA PRO A 557 -18.10 9.33 12.63
C PRO A 557 -18.42 10.51 11.71
N GLY A 558 -18.77 11.64 12.30
CA GLY A 558 -19.22 12.84 11.60
C GLY A 558 -20.74 12.92 11.34
N TYR A 559 -21.49 11.87 11.64
CA TYR A 559 -22.96 11.77 11.51
C TYR A 559 -23.61 11.36 12.83
N ALA A 560 -23.48 12.21 13.85
CA ALA A 560 -23.91 11.88 15.22
C ALA A 560 -25.44 11.92 15.43
N THR A 561 -26.19 12.61 14.57
CA THR A 561 -27.61 12.86 14.78
C THR A 561 -28.46 11.82 14.06
N ALA A 562 -29.05 10.87 14.78
CA ALA A 562 -30.09 10.00 14.24
C ALA A 562 -31.35 10.82 13.93
N CYS A 563 -31.76 10.89 12.66
CA CYS A 563 -32.94 11.66 12.26
C CYS A 563 -34.21 10.82 12.15
N SER A 564 -34.11 9.54 11.76
CA SER A 564 -35.25 8.64 11.70
C SER A 564 -34.83 7.17 11.59
N ALA A 565 -35.64 6.26 12.14
CA ALA A 565 -35.55 4.83 11.87
C ALA A 565 -35.97 4.50 10.42
N GLU A 566 -35.57 3.33 9.94
CA GLU A 566 -35.97 2.81 8.63
C GLU A 566 -37.50 2.79 8.44
N GLY A 567 -37.96 3.18 7.25
CA GLY A 567 -39.38 3.26 6.91
C GLY A 567 -40.05 4.59 7.28
N SER A 568 -39.39 5.45 8.05
CA SER A 568 -39.88 6.79 8.41
C SER A 568 -39.24 7.90 7.56
N THR A 569 -39.61 9.15 7.81
CA THR A 569 -39.03 10.32 7.11
C THR A 569 -37.96 11.00 7.96
N CYS A 570 -36.78 11.21 7.37
CA CYS A 570 -35.70 12.03 7.91
C CYS A 570 -35.90 13.48 7.46
N ALA A 571 -36.46 14.32 8.34
CA ALA A 571 -36.77 15.71 8.02
C ALA A 571 -35.57 16.64 8.22
N PHE A 572 -35.28 17.47 7.22
CA PHE A 572 -34.31 18.57 7.30
C PHE A 572 -34.58 19.60 6.20
N SER A 573 -34.10 20.84 6.40
CA SER A 573 -34.13 21.89 5.40
C SER A 573 -32.80 21.99 4.64
N GLY A 574 -32.84 22.60 3.46
CA GLY A 574 -31.66 22.75 2.60
C GLY A 574 -31.15 21.42 2.05
N GLN A 575 -29.93 21.45 1.50
CA GLN A 575 -29.25 20.26 1.00
C GLN A 575 -28.43 19.63 2.14
N ARG A 576 -28.57 18.31 2.37
CA ARG A 576 -27.74 17.57 3.32
C ARG A 576 -27.38 16.19 2.79
N THR A 577 -26.23 15.67 3.19
CA THR A 577 -25.88 14.25 3.02
C THR A 577 -26.43 13.45 4.19
N VAL A 578 -27.10 12.35 3.87
CA VAL A 578 -27.68 11.39 4.81
C VAL A 578 -26.82 10.14 4.78
N ALA A 579 -26.41 9.66 5.96
CA ALA A 579 -25.82 8.34 6.13
C ALA A 579 -26.93 7.36 6.53
N TYR A 580 -27.27 6.43 5.66
CA TYR A 580 -28.25 5.37 5.92
C TYR A 580 -27.52 4.07 6.20
N GLY A 581 -27.82 3.44 7.32
CA GLY A 581 -27.19 2.17 7.66
C GLY A 581 -27.32 1.77 9.12
N ALA A 582 -26.56 0.74 9.48
CA ALA A 582 -26.49 0.23 10.83
C ALA A 582 -25.17 -0.49 11.07
N ARG A 583 -24.77 -0.55 12.34
CA ARG A 583 -23.67 -1.40 12.81
C ARG A 583 -22.35 -1.23 12.04
N GLY A 584 -21.98 0.02 11.73
CA GLY A 584 -20.73 0.31 11.03
C GLY A 584 -20.79 0.20 9.49
N ARG A 585 -21.95 -0.16 8.92
CA ARG A 585 -22.16 -0.23 7.47
C ARG A 585 -23.14 0.85 7.04
N PHE A 586 -22.66 1.78 6.19
CA PHE A 586 -23.42 2.95 5.78
C PHE A 586 -23.28 3.24 4.30
N VAL A 587 -24.36 3.74 3.72
CA VAL A 587 -24.41 4.35 2.38
C VAL A 587 -24.72 5.83 2.56
N TYR A 588 -24.11 6.66 1.73
CA TYR A 588 -24.22 8.11 1.81
C TYR A 588 -24.91 8.64 0.56
N LYS A 589 -25.86 9.55 0.73
CA LYS A 589 -26.54 10.22 -0.39
C LYS A 589 -27.02 11.61 0.00
N SER A 590 -26.93 12.57 -0.92
CA SER A 590 -27.41 13.93 -0.68
C SER A 590 -28.84 14.14 -1.17
N PHE A 591 -29.61 14.88 -0.39
CA PHE A 591 -30.99 15.26 -0.71
C PHE A 591 -31.24 16.72 -0.36
N THR A 592 -32.33 17.28 -0.87
CA THR A 592 -32.81 18.63 -0.57
C THR A 592 -34.21 18.56 0.02
N GLY A 593 -34.42 19.13 1.21
CA GLY A 593 -35.75 19.22 1.84
C GLY A 593 -36.25 17.93 2.51
N GLY A 594 -35.34 17.12 3.05
CA GLY A 594 -35.65 15.85 3.72
C GLY A 594 -35.64 14.65 2.78
N THR A 595 -35.74 13.44 3.35
CA THR A 595 -35.87 12.20 2.56
C THR A 595 -36.57 11.09 3.36
N GLY A 596 -37.21 10.15 2.66
CA GLY A 596 -37.55 8.87 3.26
C GLY A 596 -36.29 8.12 3.68
N CYS A 597 -36.31 7.50 4.86
CA CYS A 597 -35.24 6.66 5.36
C CYS A 597 -35.44 5.22 4.92
N THR A 598 -35.26 4.97 3.62
CA THR A 598 -35.56 3.67 3.00
C THR A 598 -34.50 3.31 1.98
N THR A 599 -34.31 2.00 1.75
CA THR A 599 -33.50 1.48 0.65
C THR A 599 -33.91 2.06 -0.70
N ALA A 600 -35.20 2.30 -0.94
CA ALA A 600 -35.68 2.88 -2.19
C ALA A 600 -35.21 4.34 -2.39
N ALA A 601 -35.24 5.16 -1.34
CA ALA A 601 -34.77 6.54 -1.43
C ALA A 601 -33.24 6.63 -1.57
N ILE A 602 -32.52 5.77 -0.85
CA ILE A 602 -31.06 5.77 -0.78
C ILE A 602 -30.44 5.07 -2.01
N GLY A 603 -31.05 3.97 -2.46
CA GLY A 603 -30.69 3.20 -3.66
C GLY A 603 -30.09 1.83 -3.39
N THR A 604 -29.66 1.54 -2.15
CA THR A 604 -29.11 0.23 -1.78
C THR A 604 -29.19 -0.01 -0.27
N ASP A 605 -29.26 -1.28 0.13
CA ASP A 605 -29.25 -1.71 1.52
C ASP A 605 -27.80 -2.02 1.94
N PRO A 606 -27.20 -1.22 2.85
CA PRO A 606 -25.82 -1.44 3.29
C PRO A 606 -25.64 -2.69 4.15
N LEU A 607 -26.72 -3.24 4.73
CA LEU A 607 -26.68 -4.40 5.61
C LEU A 607 -28.03 -5.16 5.60
N PRO A 608 -28.24 -6.06 4.63
CA PRO A 608 -29.49 -6.80 4.47
C PRO A 608 -29.90 -7.58 5.72
N GLY A 609 -31.20 -7.59 6.02
CA GLY A 609 -31.77 -8.31 7.18
C GLY A 609 -31.55 -7.61 8.54
N VAL A 610 -30.85 -6.49 8.57
CA VAL A 610 -30.72 -5.62 9.77
C VAL A 610 -31.59 -4.39 9.57
N SER A 611 -32.14 -3.84 10.67
CA SER A 611 -32.88 -2.56 10.62
C SER A 611 -31.90 -1.39 10.57
N LYS A 612 -32.14 -0.46 9.64
CA LYS A 612 -31.27 0.70 9.43
C LYS A 612 -31.79 1.95 10.14
N THR A 613 -30.93 2.95 10.24
CA THR A 613 -31.26 4.29 10.72
C THR A 613 -30.59 5.31 9.82
N CYS A 614 -31.25 6.44 9.61
CA CYS A 614 -30.68 7.58 8.90
C CYS A 614 -30.04 8.52 9.90
N TYR A 615 -28.83 8.95 9.57
CA TYR A 615 -28.03 9.87 10.36
C TYR A 615 -27.67 11.10 9.53
N LEU A 616 -27.61 12.23 10.21
CA LEU A 616 -27.20 13.52 9.67
C LEU A 616 -25.93 13.99 10.35
N THR A 617 -25.22 14.86 9.65
CA THR A 617 -24.19 15.69 10.29
C THR A 617 -24.81 16.54 11.40
N PRO A 618 -24.04 16.92 12.44
CA PRO A 618 -24.50 17.87 13.45
C PRO A 618 -25.03 19.17 12.85
#